data_AF-Q58HM1-F1
#
_entry.id   AF-Q58HM1-F1
#
_cell.length_a   1.000
_cell.length_b   1.000
_cell.length_c   1.000
_cell.angle_alpha   90.00
_cell.angle_beta   90.00
_cell.angle_gamma   90.00
#
_symmetry.space_group_name_H-M   'P 1'
#
loop_
_entity.id
_entity.type
_entity.pdbx_description
1 polymer ?
#
loop_
_entity_poly.entity_id
_entity_poly.type
_entity_poly.pdbx_seq_one_letter_code
_entity_poly.pdbx_strand_id
1 'polypeptide(L)' 'LLERFYDPQQGKVMLDKNDTKQLNIHWLRSQIGIVSQEPVLFDCSLAENIAYGDN' A
#
# COMPACT_ATOMS: atom_id res chain seq x y z
N LEU A 1 -5.06 -3.83 -6.13
CA LEU A 1 -6.17 -2.89 -6.39
C LEU A 1 -6.24 -1.79 -5.32
N LEU A 2 -6.23 -2.11 -4.03
CA LEU A 2 -6.36 -1.10 -2.95
C LEU A 2 -5.21 -0.07 -2.91
N GLU A 3 -3.96 -0.50 -2.98
CA GLU A 3 -2.79 0.41 -3.11
C GLU A 3 -2.64 1.00 -4.51
N ARG A 4 -3.60 0.74 -5.39
CA ARG A 4 -3.65 1.21 -6.78
C ARG A 4 -2.35 0.96 -7.56
N PHE A 5 -1.76 -0.22 -7.39
CA PHE A 5 -0.82 -0.78 -8.39
C PHE A 5 -1.51 -1.08 -9.72
N TYR A 6 -2.82 -1.28 -9.69
CA TYR A 6 -3.70 -1.43 -10.85
C TYR A 6 -5.02 -0.74 -10.56
N ASP A 7 -5.64 -0.20 -11.60
CA ASP A 7 -7.01 0.29 -11.54
C ASP A 7 -7.99 -0.83 -11.91
N PRO A 8 -9.18 -0.90 -11.27
CA PRO A 8 -10.19 -1.87 -11.65
C PRO A 8 -10.74 -1.56 -13.06
N GLN A 9 -10.95 -2.60 -13.87
CA GLN A 9 -11.57 -2.48 -15.19
C GLN A 9 -13.06 -2.17 -15.11
N GLN A 10 -13.75 -2.68 -14.08
CA GLN A 10 -15.15 -2.43 -13.79
C GLN A 10 -15.36 -2.23 -12.29
N GLY A 11 -16.39 -1.48 -11.90
CA GLY A 11 -16.64 -1.11 -10.51
C GLY A 11 -15.76 0.06 -10.03
N LYS A 12 -15.78 0.30 -8.71
CA LYS A 12 -15.04 1.39 -8.06
C LYS A 12 -14.46 0.94 -6.73
N VAL A 13 -13.29 1.47 -6.39
CA VAL A 13 -12.68 1.30 -5.06
C VAL A 13 -12.83 2.64 -4.34
N MET A 14 -13.53 2.61 -3.21
CA MET A 14 -13.89 3.81 -2.45
C MET A 14 -13.15 3.83 -1.11
N LEU A 15 -12.70 5.00 -0.69
CA LEU A 15 -12.25 5.29 0.66
C LEU A 15 -13.11 6.43 1.21
N ASP A 16 -13.86 6.18 2.29
CA ASP A 16 -14.80 7.14 2.89
C ASP A 16 -15.70 7.85 1.88
N LYS A 17 -16.30 7.07 0.98
CA LYS A 17 -17.19 7.54 -0.12
C LYS A 17 -16.49 8.37 -1.21
N ASN A 18 -15.16 8.52 -1.17
CA ASN A 18 -14.38 9.11 -2.25
C ASN A 18 -13.81 8.00 -3.13
N ASP A 19 -13.85 8.18 -4.46
CA ASP A 19 -13.19 7.26 -5.38
C ASP A 19 -11.67 7.39 -5.19
N THR A 20 -11.00 6.27 -4.93
CA THR A 20 -9.54 6.25 -4.73
C THR A 20 -8.76 6.75 -5.95
N LYS A 21 -9.39 6.81 -7.14
CA LYS A 21 -8.82 7.44 -8.34
C LYS A 21 -8.64 8.96 -8.22
N GLN A 22 -9.42 9.61 -7.35
CA GLN A 22 -9.38 11.06 -7.13
C GLN A 22 -8.41 11.47 -6.02
N LEU A 23 -7.90 10.51 -5.25
CA LEU A 23 -6.97 10.74 -4.16
C LEU A 23 -5.54 10.80 -4.67
N ASN A 24 -4.69 11.58 -3.98
CA ASN A 24 -3.26 11.56 -4.22
C ASN A 24 -2.71 10.15 -3.92
N ILE A 25 -1.97 9.57 -4.85
CA ILE A 25 -1.49 8.19 -4.74
C ILE A 25 -0.49 7.98 -3.59
N HIS A 26 0.36 8.97 -3.31
CA HIS A 26 1.33 8.88 -2.21
C HIS A 26 0.62 8.95 -0.87
N TRP A 27 -0.31 9.89 -0.72
CA TRP A 27 -1.14 9.98 0.49
C TRP A 27 -1.95 8.70 0.72
N LEU A 28 -2.59 8.16 -0.33
CA LEU A 28 -3.35 6.92 -0.21
C LEU A 28 -2.49 5.75 0.29
N ARG A 29 -1.27 5.60 -0.25
CA ARG A 29 -0.34 4.52 0.14
C ARG A 29 0.24 4.72 1.53
N SER A 30 0.46 5.97 1.96
CA SER A 30 0.92 6.26 3.32
C SER A 30 -0.14 5.94 4.38
N GLN A 31 -1.41 5.75 3.99
CA GLN A 31 -2.47 5.26 4.89
C GLN A 31 -2.56 3.72 4.96
N ILE A 32 -1.75 2.99 4.19
CA ILE A 32 -1.85 1.53 4.05
C ILE A 32 -0.51 0.87 4.40
N GLY A 33 -0.55 -0.04 5.38
CA GLY A 33 0.52 -0.99 5.63
C GLY A 33 0.18 -2.37 5.05
N ILE A 34 1.14 -3.01 4.39
CA ILE A 34 0.98 -4.37 3.86
C ILE A 34 1.84 -5.36 4.62
N VAL A 35 1.24 -6.51 4.91
CA VAL A 35 1.94 -7.68 5.43
C VAL A 35 1.76 -8.83 4.43
N SER A 36 2.86 -9.19 3.76
CA SER A 36 2.90 -10.30 2.81
C SER A 36 3.08 -11.63 3.54
N GLN A 37 2.47 -12.72 3.04
CA GLN A 37 2.66 -14.06 3.60
C GLN A 37 4.10 -14.56 3.44
N GLU A 38 4.70 -14.28 2.28
CA GLU A 38 6.12 -14.49 2.01
C GLU A 38 6.80 -13.11 1.98
N PRO A 39 7.23 -12.58 3.13
CA PRO A 39 7.86 -11.26 3.18
C PRO A 39 9.24 -11.30 2.50
N VAL A 40 9.56 -10.24 1.76
CA VAL A 40 10.92 -10.03 1.25
C VAL A 40 11.76 -9.47 2.39
N LEU A 41 12.84 -10.18 2.73
CA LEU A 41 13.82 -9.72 3.70
C LEU A 41 15.06 -9.23 2.97
N PHE A 42 15.62 -8.14 3.46
CA PHE A 42 16.87 -7.58 2.98
C PHE A 42 18.04 -8.15 3.78
N ASP A 43 19.23 -8.16 3.15
CA ASP A 43 20.49 -8.57 3.77
C ASP A 43 21.00 -7.49 4.74
N CYS A 44 20.25 -7.29 5.82
CA CYS A 44 20.50 -6.36 6.91
C CYS A 44 19.96 -6.93 8.22
N SER A 45 20.08 -6.19 9.32
CA SER A 45 19.62 -6.67 10.63
C SER A 45 18.09 -6.82 10.69
N LEU A 46 17.62 -7.58 11.69
CA LEU A 46 16.18 -7.73 11.96
C LEU A 46 15.51 -6.39 12.25
N ALA A 47 16.17 -5.52 13.02
CA ALA A 47 15.64 -4.21 13.36
C ALA A 47 15.48 -3.32 12.12
N GLU A 48 16.44 -3.38 11.19
CA GLU A 48 16.37 -2.63 9.93
C GLU A 48 15.26 -3.18 9.01
N ASN A 49 15.08 -4.50 8.93
CA ASN A 49 13.97 -5.09 8.20
C ASN A 49 12.59 -4.68 8.77
N ILE A 50 12.46 -4.56 10.09
CA ILE A 50 11.22 -4.08 10.74
C ILE A 50 11.00 -2.59 10.48
N ALA A 51 12.07 -1.78 10.58
CA ALA A 51 12.00 -0.33 10.38
C ALA A 51 11.75 0.09 8.93
N TYR A 52 11.95 -0.82 7.97
CA TYR A 52 11.71 -0.56 6.54
C TYR A 52 10.25 -0.25 6.20
N GLY A 53 9.28 -0.58 7.08
CA GLY A 53 7.85 -0.38 6.86
C GLY A 53 7.35 1.07 6.82
N ASP A 54 8.23 2.07 6.72
CA ASP A 54 7.87 3.49 6.61
C ASP A 54 7.58 3.83 5.14
N ASN A 55 6.30 3.97 4.78
CA ASN A 55 5.80 4.36 3.45
C ASN A 55 5.61 5.88 3.33
#